data_AF-B8G7G3-F1
#
_entry.id   AF-B8G7G3-F1
#
_cell.length_a   1.000
_cell.length_b   1.000
_cell.length_c   1.000
_cell.angle_alpha   90.00
_cell.angle_beta   90.00
_cell.angle_gamma   90.00
#
_symmetry.space_group_name_H-M   'P 1'
#
loop_
_entity.id
_entity.type
_entity.pdbx_description
1 polymer ?
#
loop_
_entity_poly.entity_id
_entity_poly.type
_entity_poly.pdbx_seq_one_letter_code
_entity_poly.pdbx_strand_id
1 'polypeptide(L)'
;MTITDRMLTGAIANNPGNYHGDGEWRYSITQRTLYFSKAAAPDPRDQEPFFSLPSLNPDGSGRMERAFRQFIRRRWPPSRCAEIEKFAERKGWHLAMELKYGGGALEDHEAAEWQYVVNRELQRLAAEVRARIAELEAQANQPDPTPASGG
;
A
#
# COMPACT_ATOMS: atom_id res chain seq x y z
N MET A 1 -14.71 15.78 3.12
CA MET A 1 -13.30 16.22 3.17
C MET A 1 -12.58 15.60 1.99
N THR A 2 -11.74 16.33 1.26
CA THR A 2 -11.01 15.76 0.12
C THR A 2 -9.81 14.95 0.61
N ILE A 3 -9.72 13.68 0.23
CA ILE A 3 -8.55 12.85 0.52
C ILE A 3 -7.35 13.43 -0.22
N THR A 4 -6.24 13.68 0.49
CA THR A 4 -4.98 14.13 -0.11
C THR A 4 -4.11 12.95 -0.53
N ASP A 5 -3.20 13.15 -1.48
CA ASP A 5 -2.29 12.08 -1.92
C ASP A 5 -1.41 11.60 -0.78
N ARG A 6 -0.95 12.51 0.10
CA ARG A 6 -0.18 12.15 1.29
C ARG A 6 -0.95 11.19 2.21
N MET A 7 -2.24 11.45 2.44
CA MET A 7 -3.09 10.57 3.25
C MET A 7 -3.26 9.21 2.58
N LEU A 8 -3.51 9.19 1.27
CA LEU A 8 -3.71 7.95 0.52
C LEU A 8 -2.44 7.10 0.47
N THR A 9 -1.30 7.70 0.14
CA THR A 9 0.00 7.03 0.15
C THR A 9 0.34 6.52 1.55
N GLY A 10 0.10 7.31 2.59
CA GLY A 10 0.32 6.90 3.98
C GLY A 10 -0.56 5.70 4.37
N ALA A 11 -1.83 5.70 3.98
CA ALA A 11 -2.73 4.58 4.23
C ALA A 11 -2.27 3.31 3.52
N ILE A 12 -1.92 3.38 2.23
CA ILE A 12 -1.44 2.23 1.43
C ILE A 12 -0.12 1.68 1.97
N ALA A 13 0.83 2.55 2.33
CA ALA A 13 2.14 2.17 2.85
C ALA A 13 2.04 1.42 4.19
N ASN A 14 1.10 1.84 5.04
CA ASN A 14 0.88 1.25 6.36
C ASN A 14 -0.33 0.30 6.39
N ASN A 15 -0.79 -0.17 5.24
CA ASN A 15 -1.92 -1.08 5.16
C ASN A 15 -1.45 -2.53 5.38
N PRO A 16 -1.84 -3.19 6.47
CA PRO A 16 -1.52 -4.62 6.63
C PRO A 16 -2.28 -5.47 5.60
N GLY A 17 -3.44 -5.00 5.11
CA GLY A 17 -4.21 -5.69 4.07
C GLY A 17 -4.76 -7.04 4.54
N ASN A 18 -5.00 -7.20 5.83
CA ASN A 18 -5.51 -8.41 6.44
C ASN A 18 -6.53 -8.09 7.53
N TYR A 19 -7.80 -7.92 7.14
CA TYR A 19 -8.89 -7.61 8.06
C TYR A 19 -9.00 -8.56 9.28
N HIS A 20 -8.73 -9.86 9.08
CA HIS A 20 -8.81 -10.86 10.15
C HIS A 20 -7.56 -10.90 11.04
N GLY A 21 -6.47 -10.24 10.63
CA GLY A 21 -5.23 -10.08 11.39
C GLY A 21 -5.09 -8.66 11.94
N ASP A 22 -4.01 -7.97 11.55
CA ASP A 22 -3.68 -6.65 12.11
C ASP A 22 -4.61 -5.54 11.60
N GLY A 23 -5.39 -5.81 10.55
CA GLY A 23 -6.42 -4.93 10.02
C GLY A 23 -6.14 -4.48 8.59
N GLU A 24 -6.97 -3.58 8.11
CA GLU A 24 -6.78 -2.98 6.79
C GLU A 24 -7.37 -1.57 6.69
N TRP A 25 -6.74 -0.76 5.84
CA TRP A 25 -7.29 0.51 5.40
C TRP A 25 -8.36 0.28 4.33
N ARG A 26 -9.47 1.01 4.45
CA ARG A 26 -10.64 0.97 3.59
C ARG A 26 -11.06 2.39 3.21
N TYR A 27 -11.81 2.51 2.13
CA TYR A 27 -12.48 3.74 1.71
C TYR A 27 -13.99 3.55 1.86
N SER A 28 -14.63 4.38 2.69
CA SER A 28 -16.10 4.46 2.76
C SER A 28 -16.59 5.27 1.56
N ILE A 29 -17.47 4.67 0.76
CA ILE A 29 -18.05 5.30 -0.43
C ILE A 29 -19.04 6.38 -0.01
N THR A 30 -19.87 6.09 0.98
CA THR A 30 -20.89 7.01 1.51
C THR A 30 -20.27 8.24 2.14
N GLN A 31 -19.27 8.06 3.01
CA GLN A 31 -18.65 9.16 3.77
C GLN A 31 -17.46 9.79 3.04
N ARG A 32 -17.04 9.21 1.91
CA ARG A 32 -15.92 9.64 1.08
C ARG A 32 -14.64 9.84 1.88
N THR A 33 -14.31 8.87 2.73
CA THR A 33 -13.20 8.98 3.67
C THR A 33 -12.44 7.66 3.82
N LEU A 34 -11.17 7.77 4.19
CA LEU A 34 -10.35 6.62 4.56
C LEU A 34 -10.60 6.25 6.02
N TYR A 35 -10.61 4.95 6.30
CA TYR A 35 -10.72 4.45 7.65
C TYR A 35 -10.00 3.12 7.81
N PHE A 36 -9.65 2.80 9.06
CA PHE A 36 -9.00 1.55 9.40
C PHE A 36 -10.00 0.67 10.13
N SER A 37 -10.04 -0.62 9.79
CA SER A 37 -10.88 -1.59 10.49
C SER A 37 -10.17 -2.93 10.61
N LYS A 38 -10.53 -3.68 11.65
CA LYS A 38 -10.07 -5.06 11.87
C LYS A 38 -11.15 -5.87 12.55
N ALA A 39 -11.17 -7.18 12.34
CA ALA A 39 -12.23 -8.06 12.85
C ALA A 39 -12.40 -7.98 14.38
N ALA A 40 -11.31 -7.78 15.13
CA ALA A 40 -11.34 -7.64 16.58
C ALA A 40 -11.86 -6.28 17.07
N ALA A 41 -11.93 -5.27 16.20
CA ALA A 41 -12.40 -3.93 16.50
C ALA A 41 -13.01 -3.32 15.22
N PRO A 42 -14.20 -3.78 14.80
CA PRO A 42 -14.81 -3.34 13.56
C PRO A 42 -15.24 -1.88 13.66
N ASP A 43 -15.01 -1.12 12.60
CA ASP A 43 -15.49 0.25 12.48
C ASP A 43 -16.97 0.25 12.05
N PRO A 44 -17.84 1.13 12.60
CA PRO A 44 -19.24 1.22 12.19
C PRO A 44 -19.46 1.36 10.67
N ARG A 45 -18.50 1.97 9.96
CA ARG A 45 -18.53 2.12 8.49
C ARG A 45 -18.47 0.81 7.73
N ASP A 46 -18.12 -0.31 8.38
CA ASP A 46 -18.17 -1.64 7.76
C ASP A 46 -19.59 -2.08 7.40
N GLN A 47 -20.63 -1.39 7.90
CA GLN A 47 -22.02 -1.60 7.54
C GLN A 47 -22.45 -0.82 6.28
N GLU A 48 -21.60 0.08 5.77
CA GLU A 48 -21.84 0.89 4.58
C GLU A 48 -21.05 0.33 3.37
N PRO A 49 -21.40 0.71 2.13
CA PRO A 49 -20.56 0.39 0.98
C PRO A 49 -19.13 0.93 1.12
N PHE A 50 -18.15 0.03 1.03
CA PHE A 50 -16.73 0.35 1.09
C PHE A 50 -15.93 -0.45 0.06
N PHE A 51 -14.67 -0.08 -0.12
CA PHE A 51 -13.67 -0.98 -0.69
C PHE A 51 -12.36 -0.94 0.07
N SER A 52 -11.65 -2.06 0.14
CA SER A 52 -10.33 -2.16 0.77
C SER A 52 -9.27 -1.50 -0.09
N LEU A 53 -8.39 -0.73 0.54
CA LEU A 53 -7.22 -0.16 -0.14
C LEU A 53 -6.23 -1.29 -0.48
N PRO A 54 -5.42 -1.12 -1.54
CA PRO A 54 -4.28 -2.01 -1.75
C PRO A 54 -3.27 -1.83 -0.62
N SER A 55 -2.43 -2.85 -0.46
CA SER A 55 -1.29 -2.80 0.46
C SER A 55 0.02 -2.91 -0.32
N LEU A 56 0.98 -2.06 0.06
CA LEU A 56 2.35 -2.17 -0.44
C LEU A 56 2.97 -3.51 -0.02
N ASN A 57 2.78 -3.89 1.25
CA ASN A 57 3.33 -5.10 1.84
C ASN A 57 2.27 -5.80 2.71
N PRO A 58 1.37 -6.61 2.13
CA PRO A 58 0.35 -7.28 2.91
C PRO A 58 1.00 -8.21 3.96
N ASP A 59 0.38 -8.31 5.13
CA ASP A 59 0.87 -9.15 6.22
C ASP A 59 1.09 -10.59 5.77
N GLY A 60 2.21 -11.16 6.19
CA GLY A 60 2.60 -12.53 5.84
C GLY A 60 2.92 -12.76 4.36
N SER A 61 2.79 -11.75 3.49
CA SER A 61 2.99 -11.96 2.05
C SER A 61 4.45 -12.09 1.64
N GLY A 62 5.38 -11.52 2.42
CA GLY A 62 6.81 -11.41 2.07
C GLY A 62 7.05 -10.65 0.76
N ARG A 63 6.09 -9.85 0.30
CA ARG A 63 6.14 -9.19 -1.02
C ARG A 63 7.33 -8.24 -1.14
N MET A 64 7.53 -7.39 -0.14
CA MET A 64 8.65 -6.43 -0.14
C MET A 64 10.01 -7.12 -0.05
N GLU A 65 10.12 -8.18 0.76
CA GLU A 65 11.34 -8.99 0.81
C GLU A 65 11.67 -9.57 -0.58
N ARG A 66 10.70 -10.24 -1.22
CA ARG A 66 10.94 -10.83 -2.55
C ARG A 66 11.34 -9.77 -3.58
N ALA A 67 10.67 -8.62 -3.58
CA ALA A 67 10.97 -7.51 -4.47
C ALA A 67 12.39 -6.97 -4.24
N PHE A 68 12.77 -6.76 -2.98
CA PHE A 68 14.10 -6.28 -2.62
C PHE A 68 15.20 -7.28 -3.01
N ARG A 69 15.01 -8.56 -2.72
CA ARG A 69 15.95 -9.63 -3.13
C ARG A 69 16.14 -9.67 -4.64
N GLN A 70 15.08 -9.47 -5.41
CA GLN A 70 15.19 -9.38 -6.88
C GLN A 70 15.90 -8.10 -7.32
N PHE A 71 15.64 -6.99 -6.65
CA PHE A 71 16.27 -5.69 -6.92
C PHE A 71 17.78 -5.75 -6.71
N ILE A 72 18.25 -6.18 -5.54
CA ILE A 72 19.69 -6.21 -5.22
C ILE A 72 20.45 -7.13 -6.18
N ARG A 73 19.88 -8.29 -6.53
CA ARG A 73 20.48 -9.25 -7.47
C ARG A 73 20.65 -8.69 -8.88
N ARG A 74 19.79 -7.77 -9.29
CA ARG A 74 19.85 -7.13 -10.62
C ARG A 74 20.74 -5.90 -10.61
N ARG A 75 20.78 -5.17 -9.49
CA ARG A 75 21.35 -3.82 -9.44
C ARG A 75 22.77 -3.77 -8.89
N TRP A 76 23.13 -4.69 -8.00
CA TRP A 76 24.38 -4.64 -7.23
C TRP A 76 25.26 -5.88 -7.44
N PRO A 77 26.58 -5.78 -7.19
CA PRO A 77 27.50 -6.91 -7.33
C PRO A 77 27.13 -8.10 -6.43
N PRO A 78 27.46 -9.35 -6.82
CA PRO A 78 27.18 -10.54 -6.02
C PRO A 78 27.76 -10.50 -4.60
N SER A 79 28.95 -9.92 -4.42
CA SER A 79 29.56 -9.74 -3.10
C SER A 79 28.70 -8.88 -2.18
N ARG A 80 28.18 -7.76 -2.68
CA ARG A 80 27.32 -6.87 -1.92
C ARG A 80 25.98 -7.52 -1.61
N CYS A 81 25.41 -8.28 -2.55
CA CYS A 81 24.20 -9.07 -2.31
C CYS A 81 24.40 -10.07 -1.17
N ALA A 82 25.54 -10.79 -1.15
CA ALA A 82 25.84 -11.76 -0.11
C ALA A 82 26.01 -11.11 1.28
N GLU A 83 26.58 -9.90 1.35
CA GLU A 83 26.67 -9.15 2.62
C GLU A 83 25.29 -8.80 3.17
N ILE A 84 24.38 -8.35 2.31
CA ILE A 84 23.02 -8.00 2.70
C ILE A 84 22.21 -9.24 3.08
N GLU A 85 22.34 -10.33 2.33
CA GLU A 85 21.72 -11.62 2.67
C GLU A 85 22.22 -12.11 4.05
N LYS A 86 23.53 -12.07 4.31
CA LYS A 86 24.10 -12.43 5.61
C LYS A 86 23.65 -11.51 6.75
N PHE A 87 23.46 -10.21 6.47
CA PHE A 87 22.86 -9.28 7.43
C PHE A 87 21.41 -9.68 7.73
N ALA A 88 20.61 -9.92 6.69
CA ALA A 88 19.21 -10.29 6.81
C ALA A 88 19.00 -11.61 7.56
N GLU A 89 19.89 -12.59 7.40
CA GLU A 89 19.87 -13.84 8.18
C GLU A 89 20.01 -13.60 9.68
N ARG A 90 20.76 -12.57 10.08
CA ARG A 90 21.03 -12.25 11.49
C ARG A 90 20.03 -11.28 12.11
N LYS A 91 19.48 -10.35 11.32
CA LYS A 91 18.69 -9.21 11.80
C LYS A 91 17.28 -9.14 11.21
N GLY A 92 17.00 -9.95 10.20
CA GLY A 92 15.74 -9.96 9.47
C GLY A 92 15.75 -9.02 8.25
N TRP A 93 14.95 -9.37 7.25
CA TRP A 93 14.82 -8.63 6.00
C TRP A 93 14.23 -7.22 6.18
N HIS A 94 13.37 -7.02 7.19
CA HIS A 94 12.83 -5.71 7.51
C HIS A 94 13.94 -4.68 7.78
N LEU A 95 14.99 -5.03 8.55
CA LEU A 95 16.15 -4.16 8.77
C LEU A 95 17.13 -4.14 7.59
N ALA A 96 17.23 -5.24 6.83
CA ALA A 96 18.14 -5.30 5.69
C ALA A 96 17.76 -4.30 4.56
N MET A 97 16.51 -3.85 4.54
CA MET A 97 16.00 -2.86 3.60
C MET A 97 16.15 -1.41 4.09
N GLU A 98 16.68 -1.20 5.30
CA GLU A 98 16.80 0.11 5.94
C GLU A 98 18.22 0.69 5.85
N LEU A 99 18.32 2.00 6.06
CA LEU A 99 19.57 2.76 6.14
C LEU A 99 20.47 2.27 7.29
N LYS A 100 21.79 2.17 7.04
CA LYS A 100 22.81 1.78 8.03
C LYS A 100 22.80 2.64 9.29
N TYR A 101 22.64 3.95 9.15
CA TYR A 101 22.57 4.86 10.31
C TYR A 101 21.33 4.61 11.20
N GLY A 102 20.26 4.02 10.64
CA GLY A 102 19.08 3.55 11.37
C GLY A 102 19.21 2.11 11.88
N GLY A 103 20.40 1.50 11.80
CA GLY A 103 20.63 0.11 12.17
C GLY A 103 20.35 -0.91 11.06
N GLY A 104 20.13 -0.46 9.83
CA GLY A 104 19.91 -1.32 8.66
C GLY A 104 21.18 -1.74 7.93
N ALA A 105 21.03 -2.27 6.72
CA ALA A 105 22.14 -2.79 5.91
C ALA A 105 22.59 -1.86 4.78
N LEU A 106 21.78 -0.86 4.41
CA LEU A 106 21.98 -0.06 3.19
C LEU A 106 22.82 1.19 3.43
N GLU A 107 23.74 1.46 2.51
CA GLU A 107 24.37 2.78 2.38
C GLU A 107 23.36 3.82 1.90
N ASP A 108 23.67 5.12 2.09
CA ASP A 108 22.75 6.21 1.75
C ASP A 108 22.27 6.15 0.28
N HIS A 109 23.19 5.90 -0.66
CA HIS A 109 22.86 5.79 -2.07
C HIS A 109 22.03 4.53 -2.38
N GLU A 110 22.31 3.41 -1.72
CA GLU A 110 21.59 2.15 -1.88
C GLU A 110 20.16 2.26 -1.38
N ALA A 111 19.97 2.89 -0.21
CA ALA A 111 18.66 3.18 0.33
C ALA A 111 17.88 4.15 -0.56
N ALA A 112 18.54 5.17 -1.12
CA ALA A 112 17.88 6.08 -2.07
C ALA A 112 17.41 5.36 -3.34
N GLU A 113 18.23 4.47 -3.91
CA GLU A 113 17.84 3.65 -5.07
C GLU A 113 16.65 2.74 -4.75
N TRP A 114 16.68 2.10 -3.58
CA TRP A 114 15.58 1.23 -3.13
C TRP A 114 14.30 2.02 -2.86
N GLN A 115 14.40 3.15 -2.15
CA GLN A 115 13.27 4.02 -1.84
C GLN A 115 12.62 4.57 -3.11
N TYR A 116 13.38 4.82 -4.18
CA TYR A 116 12.83 5.20 -5.47
C TYR A 116 11.88 4.12 -6.03
N VAL A 117 12.27 2.85 -5.96
CA VAL A 117 11.43 1.72 -6.40
C VAL A 117 10.15 1.63 -5.56
N VAL A 118 10.28 1.74 -4.23
CA VAL A 118 9.15 1.73 -3.30
C VAL A 118 8.18 2.88 -3.58
N ASN A 119 8.70 4.10 -3.71
CA ASN A 119 7.91 5.30 -3.97
C ASN A 119 7.16 5.21 -5.31
N ARG A 120 7.79 4.65 -6.34
CA ARG A 120 7.14 4.45 -7.64
C ARG A 120 5.98 3.48 -7.54
N GLU A 121 6.12 2.38 -6.81
CA GLU A 121 5.01 1.43 -6.60
C GLU A 121 3.89 2.06 -5.75
N LEU A 122 4.23 2.82 -4.71
CA LEU A 122 3.25 3.56 -3.91
C LEU A 122 2.46 4.56 -4.75
N GLN A 123 3.13 5.29 -5.65
CA GLN A 123 2.46 6.21 -6.58
C GLN A 123 1.53 5.47 -7.54
N ARG A 124 1.95 4.32 -8.08
CA ARG A 124 1.10 3.48 -8.94
C ARG A 124 -0.17 3.02 -8.22
N LEU A 125 -0.02 2.52 -6.99
CA LEU A 125 -1.14 2.05 -6.16
C LEU A 125 -2.07 3.21 -5.78
N ALA A 126 -1.52 4.38 -5.44
CA ALA A 126 -2.32 5.56 -5.15
C ALA A 126 -3.13 6.02 -6.37
N ALA A 127 -2.52 6.02 -7.56
CA ALA A 127 -3.21 6.35 -8.81
C ALA A 127 -4.36 5.37 -9.11
N GLU A 128 -4.16 4.07 -8.85
CA GLU A 128 -5.20 3.05 -9.00
C GLU A 128 -6.41 3.32 -8.09
N VAL A 129 -6.17 3.64 -6.81
CA VAL A 129 -7.24 4.00 -5.87
C VAL A 129 -7.94 5.29 -6.30
N ARG A 130 -7.20 6.30 -6.77
CA ARG A 130 -7.78 7.54 -7.28
C ARG A 130 -8.71 7.31 -8.46
N ALA A 131 -8.28 6.50 -9.42
CA ALA A 131 -9.11 6.15 -10.57
C ALA A 131 -10.42 5.50 -10.12
N ARG A 132 -10.34 4.53 -9.18
CA ARG A 132 -11.53 3.88 -8.63
C ARG A 132 -12.47 4.85 -7.89
N ILE A 133 -11.93 5.80 -7.12
CA ILE A 133 -12.75 6.82 -6.46
C ILE A 133 -13.46 7.69 -7.51
N ALA A 134 -12.74 8.14 -8.54
CA ALA A 134 -13.31 8.97 -9.60
C ALA A 134 -14.41 8.24 -10.39
N GLU A 135 -14.25 6.94 -10.67
CA GLU A 135 -15.27 6.11 -11.30
C GLU A 135 -16.55 6.02 -10.46
N LEU A 136 -16.43 5.83 -9.15
CA LEU A 136 -17.56 5.76 -8.23
C LEU A 136 -18.28 7.11 -8.12
N GLU A 137 -17.53 8.21 -8.08
CA GLU A 137 -18.10 9.57 -8.07
C GLU A 137 -18.82 9.90 -9.39
N ALA A 138 -18.30 9.44 -10.52
CA ALA A 138 -18.95 9.60 -11.81
C ALA A 138 -20.28 8.82 -11.88
N GLN A 139 -20.30 7.59 -11.38
CA GLN A 139 -21.52 6.77 -11.31
C GLN A 139 -22.58 7.39 -10.41
N ALA A 140 -22.18 7.93 -9.25
CA ALA A 140 -23.11 8.59 -8.32
C ALA A 140 -23.77 9.87 -8.89
N ASN A 141 -23.16 10.48 -9.91
CA ASN A 141 -23.65 11.69 -10.55
C ASN A 141 -24.42 11.42 -11.87
N GLN A 142 -24.63 10.16 -12.25
CA GLN A 142 -25.50 9.85 -13.40
C GLN A 142 -26.97 10.02 -12.98
N PRO A 143 -27.75 10.86 -13.69
CA PRO A 143 -29.19 10.94 -13.44
C PRO A 143 -29.85 9.61 -13.80
N ASP A 144 -30.81 9.18 -12.97
CA ASP A 144 -31.62 8.00 -13.25
C ASP A 144 -32.14 8.06 -14.70
N PRO A 145 -32.08 6.96 -15.48
CA PRO A 145 -32.74 6.92 -16.76
C PRO A 145 -34.24 7.10 -16.52
N THR A 146 -34.76 8.26 -16.91
CA THR A 146 -36.20 8.56 -16.89
C THR A 146 -36.94 7.37 -17.49
N PRO A 147 -37.86 6.70 -16.77
CA PRO A 147 -38.62 5.63 -17.38
C PRO A 147 -39.40 6.23 -18.54
N ALA A 148 -39.18 5.69 -19.74
CA ALA A 148 -39.93 6.05 -20.92
C ALA A 148 -41.39 5.61 -20.70
N SER A 149 -42.20 6.50 -20.14
CA SER A 149 -43.65 6.39 -20.20
C SER A 149 -44.09 6.67 -21.63
N GLY A 150 -44.17 5.62 -22.44
CA GLY A 150 -45.01 5.56 -23.64
C GLY A 150 -45.73 4.22 -23.61
N GLY A 151 -47.02 4.11 -23.87
CA GLY A 151 -48.02 5.02 -24.42
C GLY A 151 -49.13 4.13 -24.97
#